data_AF-A0A9U8EBQ1-F1
#
_entry.id   AF-A0A9U8EBQ1-F1
#
_cell.length_a   1.000
_cell.length_b   1.000
_cell.length_c   1.000
_cell.angle_alpha   90.00
_cell.angle_beta   90.00
_cell.angle_gamma   90.00
#
_symmetry.space_group_name_H-M   'P 1'
#
loop_
_entity.id
_entity.type
_entity.pdbx_description
1 polymer ?
#
loop_
_entity_poly.entity_id
_entity_poly.type
_entity_poly.pdbx_seq_one_letter_code
_entity_poly.pdbx_strand_id
1 'polypeptide(L)'
;MSLPKTSDLDLLLIGKTGNGKSALGNAILRRKCFKSVPSTSSVTKEIDTEVSEFEGRIIKVVDGPGVGDTRMDDPESKQLVVNAMHFAIAANPRGYHAFLLVVKFGGRFTSEDQDTITFLKQVFGQTFVQQFCILVMTCGDNFEKEVLNTSFKDWCQGQSGVFLELVKECNNRVLLFDNRNADEEKQVKQLKELIEMVDHLRSQGRRYTDENFKRAAKERERLLLGAKRPMIQEETMSSLSLILQKLQIIQCTIEPEKRISHLDELFLKCEDILDSIIEQDKQTGIFEDLKQTVKSVIETIFSEISFSQRMIEEKQKLKDKEEEMSRLFKEQLNLMEEEYKYQLEQDRIEQDRRQQLKEEQETIIRSRLEEQETLQQRIKDIEKEETARQLEKIAQLEEKYREEKKKNEEGFFGKVVQFVSWLFN
;
A
#
# COMPACT_ATOMS: atom_id res chain seq x y z
N MET A 1 -49.45 -28.68 -25.83
CA MET A 1 -50.45 -28.12 -26.77
C MET A 1 -49.70 -27.37 -27.86
N SER A 2 -50.02 -27.57 -29.14
CA SER A 2 -49.40 -26.86 -30.27
C SER A 2 -50.06 -25.49 -30.48
N LEU A 3 -49.36 -24.55 -31.15
CA LEU A 3 -49.94 -23.25 -31.51
C LEU A 3 -51.17 -23.44 -32.43
N PRO A 4 -52.23 -22.63 -32.28
CA PRO A 4 -53.37 -22.65 -33.20
C PRO A 4 -52.90 -22.32 -34.62
N LYS A 5 -53.38 -23.07 -35.63
CA LYS A 5 -52.98 -22.89 -37.04
C LYS A 5 -53.26 -21.50 -37.62
N THR A 6 -54.04 -20.66 -36.93
CA THR A 6 -54.38 -19.29 -37.33
C THR A 6 -53.64 -18.21 -36.54
N SER A 7 -52.66 -18.58 -35.69
CA SER A 7 -51.93 -17.62 -34.85
C SER A 7 -50.75 -16.98 -35.59
N ASP A 8 -50.63 -15.66 -35.50
CA ASP A 8 -49.51 -14.91 -36.08
C ASP A 8 -48.17 -15.32 -35.47
N LEU A 9 -47.11 -15.23 -36.26
CA LEU A 9 -45.75 -15.61 -35.89
C LEU A 9 -44.81 -14.42 -35.88
N ASP A 10 -43.92 -14.40 -34.90
CA ASP A 10 -42.91 -13.37 -34.70
C ASP A 10 -41.57 -14.10 -34.54
N LEU A 11 -40.68 -13.89 -35.50
CA LEU A 11 -39.42 -14.62 -35.64
C LEU A 11 -38.25 -13.62 -35.58
N LEU A 12 -37.21 -13.96 -34.82
CA LEU A 12 -35.97 -13.17 -34.78
C LEU A 12 -34.82 -13.96 -35.40
N LEU A 13 -34.16 -13.40 -36.41
CA LEU A 13 -32.99 -14.01 -37.04
C LEU A 13 -31.73 -13.63 -36.28
N ILE A 14 -30.93 -14.63 -35.87
CA ILE A 14 -29.67 -14.42 -35.16
C ILE A 14 -28.57 -15.31 -35.72
N GLY A 15 -27.30 -14.93 -35.49
CA GLY A 15 -26.14 -15.69 -35.92
C GLY A 15 -25.12 -14.83 -36.64
N LYS A 16 -24.07 -15.49 -37.16
CA LYS A 16 -22.90 -14.81 -37.70
C LYS A 16 -23.20 -13.90 -38.87
N THR A 17 -22.44 -12.81 -38.98
CA THR A 17 -22.43 -11.98 -40.19
C THR A 17 -22.02 -12.83 -41.39
N GLY A 18 -22.64 -12.61 -42.55
CA GLY A 18 -22.37 -13.43 -43.74
C GLY A 18 -23.06 -14.80 -43.80
N ASN A 19 -23.72 -15.26 -42.73
CA ASN A 19 -24.50 -16.51 -42.75
C ASN A 19 -25.85 -16.40 -43.48
N GLY A 20 -26.18 -15.25 -44.07
CA GLY A 20 -27.36 -15.11 -44.92
C GLY A 20 -28.68 -14.90 -44.17
N LYS A 21 -28.67 -14.27 -42.99
CA LYS A 21 -29.89 -13.90 -42.23
C LYS A 21 -30.89 -13.10 -43.08
N SER A 22 -30.47 -11.99 -43.67
CA SER A 22 -31.32 -11.15 -44.52
C SER A 22 -31.88 -11.92 -45.74
N ALA A 23 -31.08 -12.80 -46.34
CA ALA A 23 -31.51 -13.65 -47.45
C ALA A 23 -32.56 -14.69 -47.00
N LEU A 24 -32.37 -15.28 -45.82
CA LEU A 24 -33.35 -16.18 -45.20
C LEU A 24 -34.64 -15.44 -44.88
N GLY A 25 -34.58 -14.22 -44.34
CA GLY A 25 -35.74 -13.38 -44.07
C GLY A 25 -36.56 -13.12 -45.34
N ASN A 26 -35.89 -12.80 -46.46
CA ASN A 26 -36.54 -12.64 -47.76
C ASN A 26 -37.20 -13.93 -48.27
N ALA A 27 -36.57 -15.09 -48.05
CA ALA A 27 -37.12 -16.39 -48.41
C ALA A 27 -38.37 -16.73 -47.59
N ILE A 28 -38.34 -16.49 -46.27
CA ILE A 28 -39.48 -16.68 -45.36
C ILE A 28 -40.64 -15.76 -45.75
N LEU A 29 -40.36 -14.49 -46.02
CA LEU A 29 -41.36 -13.49 -46.38
C LEU A 29 -41.81 -13.60 -47.84
N ARG A 30 -41.16 -14.44 -48.65
CA ARG A 30 -41.40 -14.66 -50.08
C ARG A 30 -41.32 -13.38 -50.93
N ARG A 31 -40.57 -12.38 -50.46
CA ARG A 31 -40.32 -11.10 -51.15
C ARG A 31 -38.96 -10.53 -50.76
N LYS A 32 -38.37 -9.71 -51.64
CA LYS A 32 -37.10 -9.01 -51.37
C LYS A 32 -37.37 -7.73 -50.58
N CYS A 33 -37.32 -7.79 -49.26
CA CYS A 33 -37.53 -6.65 -48.36
C CYS A 33 -36.27 -6.28 -47.57
N PHE A 34 -35.48 -7.26 -47.14
CA PHE A 34 -34.18 -7.03 -46.51
C PHE A 34 -33.08 -6.87 -47.54
N LYS A 35 -32.20 -5.88 -47.35
CA LYS A 35 -31.03 -5.65 -48.21
C LYS A 35 -29.97 -6.72 -47.95
N SER A 36 -29.97 -7.78 -48.75
CA SER A 36 -28.96 -8.85 -48.71
C SER A 36 -27.75 -8.52 -49.60
N VAL A 37 -26.92 -7.56 -49.19
CA VAL A 37 -25.66 -7.23 -49.89
C VAL A 37 -24.49 -7.91 -49.17
N PRO A 38 -23.53 -8.54 -49.89
CA PRO A 38 -22.26 -8.94 -49.29
C PRO A 38 -21.53 -7.68 -48.81
N SER A 39 -21.58 -7.40 -47.51
CA SER A 39 -20.88 -6.27 -46.92
C SER A 39 -19.63 -6.75 -46.21
N THR A 40 -18.53 -6.03 -46.36
CA THR A 40 -17.29 -6.19 -45.58
C THR A 40 -17.33 -5.39 -44.26
N SER A 41 -18.42 -4.64 -44.02
CA SER A 41 -18.57 -3.83 -42.80
C SER A 41 -19.10 -4.66 -41.63
N SER A 42 -18.33 -4.69 -40.55
CA SER A 42 -18.51 -5.60 -39.40
C SER A 42 -19.75 -5.39 -38.54
N VAL A 43 -20.51 -4.31 -38.77
CA VAL A 43 -21.64 -3.94 -37.91
C VAL A 43 -22.86 -3.60 -38.77
N THR A 44 -23.78 -4.54 -38.91
CA THR A 44 -25.17 -4.23 -39.27
C THR A 44 -25.81 -3.56 -38.06
N LYS A 45 -25.82 -2.21 -38.05
CA LYS A 45 -26.37 -1.39 -36.95
C LYS A 45 -27.90 -1.32 -36.97
N GLU A 46 -28.53 -1.71 -38.07
CA GLU A 46 -29.97 -1.53 -38.29
C GLU A 46 -30.69 -2.87 -38.11
N ILE A 47 -31.67 -2.87 -37.21
CA ILE A 47 -32.62 -3.97 -37.06
C ILE A 47 -33.80 -3.66 -37.97
N ASP A 48 -33.96 -4.47 -39.00
CA ASP A 48 -35.06 -4.34 -39.93
C ASP A 48 -36.18 -5.31 -39.58
N THR A 49 -37.42 -4.86 -39.75
CA THR A 49 -38.62 -5.65 -39.42
C THR A 49 -39.58 -5.59 -40.58
N GLU A 50 -40.01 -6.76 -41.06
CA GLU A 50 -40.92 -6.88 -42.18
C GLU A 50 -41.96 -7.97 -41.92
N VAL A 51 -43.10 -7.85 -42.58
CA VAL A 51 -44.23 -8.78 -42.43
C VAL A 51 -44.69 -9.33 -43.78
N SER A 52 -45.24 -10.53 -43.78
CA SER A 52 -45.99 -11.10 -44.90
C SER A 52 -47.13 -11.98 -44.39
N GLU A 53 -48.09 -12.28 -45.24
CA GLU A 53 -49.13 -13.26 -44.96
C GLU A 53 -48.83 -14.57 -45.68
N PHE A 54 -48.99 -15.70 -44.99
CA PHE A 54 -48.89 -17.02 -45.58
C PHE A 54 -49.98 -17.93 -45.00
N GLU A 55 -50.83 -18.48 -45.87
CA GLU A 55 -51.96 -19.36 -45.49
C GLU A 55 -52.83 -18.77 -44.36
N GLY A 56 -53.10 -17.47 -44.41
CA GLY A 56 -53.94 -16.77 -43.44
C GLY A 56 -53.26 -16.43 -42.10
N ARG A 57 -51.94 -16.62 -41.98
CA ARG A 57 -51.14 -16.23 -40.81
C ARG A 57 -50.24 -15.05 -41.15
N ILE A 58 -50.17 -14.06 -40.27
CA ILE A 58 -49.17 -12.98 -40.40
C ILE A 58 -47.84 -13.50 -39.85
N ILE A 59 -46.79 -13.43 -40.65
CA ILE A 59 -45.42 -13.76 -40.27
C ILE A 59 -44.62 -12.47 -40.23
N LYS A 60 -44.20 -12.08 -39.02
CA LYS A 60 -43.26 -11.01 -38.75
C LYS A 60 -41.86 -11.58 -38.61
N VAL A 61 -40.94 -11.09 -39.43
CA VAL A 61 -39.52 -11.43 -39.37
C VAL A 61 -38.73 -10.19 -38.98
N VAL A 62 -37.88 -10.34 -37.98
CA VAL A 62 -36.92 -9.32 -37.55
C VAL A 62 -35.53 -9.81 -37.92
N ASP A 63 -34.84 -9.05 -38.78
CA ASP A 63 -33.44 -9.31 -39.10
C ASP A 63 -32.57 -8.75 -37.97
N GLY A 64 -32.02 -9.65 -37.15
CA GLY A 64 -31.22 -9.27 -36.00
C GLY A 64 -29.76 -8.94 -36.36
N PRO A 65 -29.05 -8.21 -35.49
CA PRO A 65 -27.65 -7.86 -35.71
C PRO A 65 -26.79 -9.11 -35.88
N GLY A 66 -25.82 -9.05 -36.80
CA GLY A 66 -24.84 -10.12 -36.97
C GLY A 66 -23.87 -10.22 -35.80
N VAL A 67 -23.48 -11.45 -35.47
CA VAL A 67 -22.57 -11.77 -34.37
C VAL A 67 -21.32 -12.41 -34.95
N GLY A 68 -20.25 -11.64 -35.20
CA GLY A 68 -18.97 -12.23 -35.64
C GLY A 68 -18.36 -11.69 -36.93
N ASP A 69 -18.37 -10.37 -37.10
CA ASP A 69 -17.24 -9.65 -37.74
C ASP A 69 -16.58 -8.64 -36.77
N THR A 70 -17.20 -8.45 -35.61
CA THR A 70 -16.66 -7.70 -34.49
C THR A 70 -15.67 -8.58 -33.76
N ARG A 71 -14.45 -8.08 -33.58
CA ARG A 71 -13.50 -8.61 -32.60
C ARG A 71 -14.27 -8.77 -31.29
N MET A 72 -14.69 -9.99 -30.94
CA MET A 72 -15.40 -10.25 -29.68
C MET A 72 -14.51 -9.94 -28.48
N ASP A 73 -13.24 -9.75 -28.73
CA ASP A 73 -12.19 -9.23 -27.87
C ASP A 73 -12.33 -7.71 -27.60
N ASP A 74 -13.03 -6.94 -28.44
CA ASP A 74 -13.25 -5.50 -28.25
C ASP A 74 -14.50 -5.21 -27.36
N PRO A 75 -14.33 -4.50 -26.23
CA PRO A 75 -15.43 -4.18 -25.32
C PRO A 75 -16.53 -3.31 -25.94
N GLU A 76 -16.17 -2.33 -26.78
CA GLU A 76 -17.13 -1.43 -27.41
C GLU A 76 -18.01 -2.18 -28.41
N SER A 77 -17.38 -3.01 -29.25
CA SER A 77 -18.06 -3.89 -30.19
C SER A 77 -19.06 -4.84 -29.49
N LYS A 78 -18.65 -5.49 -28.40
CA LYS A 78 -19.55 -6.32 -27.59
C LYS A 78 -20.73 -5.52 -27.04
N GLN A 79 -20.49 -4.33 -26.52
CA GLN A 79 -21.55 -3.46 -26.00
C GLN A 79 -22.55 -3.07 -27.08
N LEU A 80 -22.08 -2.72 -28.28
CA LEU A 80 -22.93 -2.37 -29.42
C LEU A 80 -23.85 -3.54 -29.83
N VAL A 81 -23.30 -4.75 -29.92
CA VAL A 81 -24.10 -5.95 -30.25
C VAL A 81 -25.15 -6.24 -29.18
N VAL A 82 -24.78 -6.15 -27.89
CA VAL A 82 -25.73 -6.33 -26.77
C VAL A 82 -26.82 -5.28 -26.79
N ASN A 83 -26.48 -4.02 -27.08
CA ASN A 83 -27.46 -2.92 -27.17
C ASN A 83 -28.42 -3.12 -28.35
N ALA A 84 -27.92 -3.54 -29.51
CA ALA A 84 -28.76 -3.87 -30.66
C ALA A 84 -29.70 -5.03 -30.32
N MET A 85 -29.22 -6.11 -29.70
CA MET A 85 -30.07 -7.22 -29.26
C MET A 85 -31.13 -6.77 -28.25
N HIS A 86 -30.78 -5.91 -27.30
CA HIS A 86 -31.75 -5.32 -26.38
C HIS A 86 -32.82 -4.51 -27.12
N PHE A 87 -32.43 -3.70 -28.12
CA PHE A 87 -33.37 -2.97 -28.96
C PHE A 87 -34.31 -3.92 -29.73
N ALA A 88 -33.78 -5.01 -30.31
CA ALA A 88 -34.60 -6.02 -30.99
C ALA A 88 -35.66 -6.63 -30.05
N ILE A 89 -35.30 -6.93 -28.80
CA ILE A 89 -36.25 -7.43 -27.81
C ILE A 89 -37.29 -6.36 -27.45
N ALA A 90 -36.86 -5.13 -27.17
CA ALA A 90 -37.75 -4.03 -26.78
C ALA A 90 -38.72 -3.62 -27.90
N ALA A 91 -38.28 -3.67 -29.16
CA ALA A 91 -39.08 -3.35 -30.34
C ALA A 91 -40.21 -4.37 -30.61
N ASN A 92 -40.20 -5.52 -29.93
CA ASN A 92 -41.30 -6.49 -30.00
C ASN A 92 -41.86 -6.83 -28.61
N PRO A 93 -42.71 -5.97 -28.01
CA PRO A 93 -43.21 -6.14 -26.65
C PRO A 93 -43.98 -7.45 -26.40
N ARG A 94 -44.60 -8.01 -27.46
CA ARG A 94 -45.28 -9.31 -27.39
C ARG A 94 -44.30 -10.48 -27.26
N GLY A 95 -43.03 -10.28 -27.63
CA GLY A 95 -41.99 -11.30 -27.65
C GLY A 95 -42.00 -12.16 -28.92
N TYR A 96 -40.99 -13.01 -29.04
CA TYR A 96 -40.73 -13.85 -30.20
C TYR A 96 -41.15 -15.30 -29.98
N HIS A 97 -41.79 -15.93 -30.96
CA HIS A 97 -42.14 -17.34 -30.87
C HIS A 97 -40.91 -18.23 -31.06
N ALA A 98 -40.01 -17.82 -31.95
CA ALA A 98 -38.78 -18.54 -32.23
C ALA A 98 -37.63 -17.59 -32.58
N PHE A 99 -36.42 -18.05 -32.25
CA PHE A 99 -35.18 -17.51 -32.79
C PHE A 99 -34.69 -18.45 -33.88
N LEU A 100 -34.38 -17.91 -35.06
CA LEU A 100 -33.76 -18.69 -36.12
C LEU A 100 -32.26 -18.46 -36.05
N LEU A 101 -31.54 -19.47 -35.56
CA LEU A 101 -30.09 -19.46 -35.47
C LEU A 101 -29.52 -19.87 -36.82
N VAL A 102 -28.98 -18.89 -37.56
CA VAL A 102 -28.60 -19.05 -38.96
C VAL A 102 -27.13 -19.46 -39.09
N VAL A 103 -26.90 -20.60 -39.72
CA VAL A 103 -25.58 -21.15 -40.05
C VAL A 103 -25.47 -21.40 -41.54
N LYS A 104 -24.26 -21.27 -42.11
CA LYS A 104 -24.04 -21.42 -43.55
C LYS A 104 -23.44 -22.79 -43.88
N PHE A 105 -24.04 -23.53 -44.82
CA PHE A 105 -23.45 -24.74 -45.37
C PHE A 105 -22.19 -24.44 -46.20
N GLY A 106 -21.23 -25.38 -46.20
CA GLY A 106 -19.95 -25.25 -46.94
C GLY A 106 -18.85 -24.49 -46.18
N GLY A 107 -19.14 -23.97 -44.98
CA GLY A 107 -18.13 -23.49 -44.04
C GLY A 107 -17.75 -24.57 -43.02
N ARG A 108 -16.52 -24.54 -42.50
CA ARG A 108 -16.20 -25.32 -41.30
C ARG A 108 -16.88 -24.67 -40.11
N PHE A 109 -17.50 -25.47 -39.25
CA PHE A 109 -17.94 -25.00 -37.94
C PHE A 109 -16.71 -24.85 -37.05
N THR A 110 -16.30 -23.61 -36.77
CA THR A 110 -15.04 -23.29 -36.10
C THR A 110 -15.26 -22.93 -34.63
N SER A 111 -14.17 -22.71 -33.88
CA SER A 111 -14.24 -22.16 -32.53
C SER A 111 -14.96 -20.80 -32.49
N GLU A 112 -14.89 -20.01 -33.55
CA GLU A 112 -15.60 -18.73 -33.64
C GLU A 112 -17.12 -18.89 -33.66
N ASP A 113 -17.62 -19.97 -34.28
CA ASP A 113 -19.04 -20.31 -34.24
C ASP A 113 -19.45 -20.73 -32.82
N GLN A 114 -18.60 -21.49 -32.13
CA GLN A 114 -18.80 -21.85 -30.72
C GLN A 114 -18.85 -20.62 -29.80
N ASP A 115 -17.93 -19.67 -30.00
CA ASP A 115 -17.87 -18.42 -29.25
C ASP A 115 -19.12 -17.57 -29.50
N THR A 116 -19.60 -17.55 -30.74
CA THR A 116 -20.86 -16.89 -31.12
C THR A 116 -22.06 -17.50 -30.39
N ILE A 117 -22.16 -18.83 -30.33
CA ILE A 117 -23.23 -19.51 -29.58
C ILE A 117 -23.13 -19.21 -28.08
N THR A 118 -21.93 -19.27 -27.52
CA THR A 118 -21.68 -19.00 -26.10
C THR A 118 -22.07 -17.56 -25.74
N PHE A 119 -21.66 -16.60 -26.57
CA PHE A 119 -22.05 -15.20 -26.46
C PHE A 119 -23.57 -15.04 -26.48
N LEU A 120 -24.26 -15.64 -27.46
CA LEU A 120 -25.71 -15.57 -27.57
C LEU A 120 -26.41 -16.15 -26.33
N LYS A 121 -25.88 -17.23 -25.73
CA LYS A 121 -26.40 -17.80 -24.48
C LYS A 121 -26.22 -16.88 -23.28
N GLN A 122 -25.10 -16.16 -23.20
CA GLN A 122 -24.89 -15.15 -22.16
C GLN A 122 -25.82 -13.94 -22.35
N VAL A 123 -26.14 -13.60 -23.61
CA VAL A 123 -27.07 -12.50 -23.93
C VAL A 123 -28.52 -12.85 -23.67
N PHE A 124 -29.01 -13.94 -24.23
CA PHE A 124 -30.43 -14.33 -24.20
C PHE A 124 -30.78 -15.29 -23.06
N GLY A 125 -29.79 -15.81 -22.33
CA GLY A 125 -29.95 -16.74 -21.21
C GLY A 125 -29.66 -18.18 -21.61
N GLN A 126 -29.07 -18.96 -20.70
CA GLN A 126 -28.47 -20.26 -21.00
C GLN A 126 -29.42 -21.30 -21.62
N THR A 127 -30.72 -21.22 -21.35
CA THR A 127 -31.72 -22.17 -21.86
C THR A 127 -32.38 -21.73 -23.16
N PHE A 128 -32.04 -20.55 -23.71
CA PHE A 128 -32.77 -19.98 -24.84
C PHE A 128 -32.66 -20.85 -26.10
N VAL A 129 -31.50 -21.45 -26.35
CA VAL A 129 -31.27 -22.39 -27.47
C VAL A 129 -32.23 -23.56 -27.39
N GLN A 130 -32.31 -24.20 -26.24
CA GLN A 130 -33.15 -25.38 -26.03
C GLN A 130 -34.64 -25.06 -26.11
N GLN A 131 -35.05 -23.88 -25.64
CA GLN A 131 -36.47 -23.52 -25.50
C GLN A 131 -37.07 -22.83 -26.72
N PHE A 132 -36.31 -21.97 -27.40
CA PHE A 132 -36.84 -21.05 -28.41
C PHE A 132 -36.10 -21.08 -29.76
N CYS A 133 -34.94 -21.75 -29.88
CA CYS A 133 -34.18 -21.72 -31.15
C CYS A 133 -34.53 -22.87 -32.10
N ILE A 134 -34.51 -22.53 -33.39
CA ILE A 134 -34.44 -23.47 -34.52
C ILE A 134 -33.13 -23.19 -35.26
N LEU A 135 -32.36 -24.23 -35.53
CA LEU A 135 -31.13 -24.11 -36.32
C LEU A 135 -31.48 -24.12 -37.81
N VAL A 136 -31.19 -23.03 -38.51
CA VAL A 136 -31.47 -22.91 -39.94
C VAL A 136 -30.16 -22.86 -40.70
N MET A 137 -29.94 -23.84 -41.57
CA MET A 137 -28.79 -23.91 -42.44
C MET A 137 -29.11 -23.31 -43.80
N THR A 138 -28.36 -22.29 -44.21
CA THR A 138 -28.47 -21.66 -45.53
C THR A 138 -27.51 -22.30 -46.53
N CYS A 139 -27.63 -21.92 -47.81
CA CYS A 139 -26.91 -22.55 -48.93
C CYS A 139 -27.35 -24.00 -49.16
N GLY A 140 -28.67 -24.23 -49.08
CA GLY A 140 -29.27 -25.53 -49.38
C GLY A 140 -29.02 -26.01 -50.82
N ASP A 141 -28.85 -25.08 -51.77
CA ASP A 141 -28.43 -25.38 -53.13
C ASP A 141 -27.06 -26.07 -53.17
N ASN A 142 -26.11 -25.63 -52.35
CA ASN A 142 -24.81 -26.29 -52.20
C ASN A 142 -24.95 -27.65 -51.50
N PHE A 143 -25.74 -27.72 -50.42
CA PHE A 143 -25.96 -28.98 -49.71
C PHE A 143 -26.50 -30.07 -50.65
N GLU A 144 -27.53 -29.76 -51.43
CA GLU A 144 -28.14 -30.74 -52.35
C GLU A 144 -27.21 -31.20 -53.47
N LYS A 145 -26.23 -30.36 -53.86
CA LYS A 145 -25.22 -30.71 -54.87
C LYS A 145 -24.09 -31.56 -54.28
N GLU A 146 -23.67 -31.25 -53.06
CA GLU A 146 -22.48 -31.84 -52.43
C GLU A 146 -22.81 -33.10 -51.61
N VAL A 147 -24.00 -33.18 -51.02
CA VAL A 147 -24.45 -34.28 -50.16
C VAL A 147 -25.51 -35.10 -50.90
N LEU A 148 -25.10 -36.23 -51.45
CA LEU A 148 -25.97 -37.14 -52.18
C LEU A 148 -26.48 -38.28 -51.29
N ASN A 149 -27.71 -38.75 -51.57
CA ASN A 149 -28.31 -39.95 -50.95
C ASN A 149 -28.48 -39.90 -49.42
N THR A 150 -28.53 -38.72 -48.80
CA THR A 150 -28.75 -38.55 -47.35
C THR A 150 -29.70 -37.39 -47.12
N SER A 151 -30.66 -37.54 -46.18
CA SER A 151 -31.51 -36.42 -45.80
C SER A 151 -30.72 -35.37 -45.01
N PHE A 152 -31.13 -34.10 -45.05
CA PHE A 152 -30.47 -33.06 -44.27
C PHE A 152 -30.43 -33.36 -42.76
N LYS A 153 -31.49 -33.96 -42.22
CA LYS A 153 -31.56 -34.36 -40.81
C LYS A 153 -30.55 -35.46 -40.48
N ASP A 154 -30.48 -36.49 -41.31
CA ASP A 154 -29.52 -37.60 -41.09
C ASP A 154 -28.08 -37.11 -41.25
N TRP A 155 -27.83 -36.22 -42.22
CA TRP A 155 -26.53 -35.59 -42.37
C TRP A 155 -26.14 -34.81 -41.11
N CYS A 156 -27.05 -34.03 -40.53
CA CYS A 156 -26.78 -33.31 -39.28
C CYS A 156 -26.45 -34.25 -38.10
N GLN A 157 -27.13 -35.40 -38.00
CA GLN A 157 -26.86 -36.40 -36.97
C GLN A 157 -25.52 -37.13 -37.17
N GLY A 158 -25.06 -37.25 -38.41
CA GLY A 158 -23.77 -37.85 -38.75
C GLY A 158 -22.56 -36.92 -38.54
N GLN A 159 -22.79 -35.64 -38.22
CA GLN A 159 -21.70 -34.70 -37.93
C GLN A 159 -21.10 -34.95 -36.54
N SER A 160 -19.98 -34.30 -36.22
CA SER A 160 -19.29 -34.43 -34.93
C SER A 160 -18.94 -33.07 -34.31
N GLY A 161 -18.46 -33.09 -33.07
CA GLY A 161 -18.02 -31.90 -32.35
C GLY A 161 -19.14 -30.91 -32.04
N VAL A 162 -18.77 -29.63 -31.98
CA VAL A 162 -19.63 -28.54 -31.50
C VAL A 162 -20.91 -28.39 -32.32
N PHE A 163 -20.87 -28.66 -33.63
CA PHE A 163 -22.06 -28.61 -34.47
C PHE A 163 -23.10 -29.66 -34.04
N LEU A 164 -22.68 -30.91 -33.82
CA LEU A 164 -23.60 -31.95 -33.35
C LEU A 164 -24.14 -31.63 -31.95
N GLU A 165 -23.31 -31.08 -31.07
CA GLU A 165 -23.75 -30.63 -29.74
C GLU A 165 -24.83 -29.55 -29.84
N LEU A 166 -24.66 -28.56 -30.72
CA LEU A 166 -25.66 -27.52 -30.98
C LEU A 166 -26.96 -28.12 -31.55
N VAL A 167 -26.87 -29.05 -32.50
CA VAL A 167 -28.04 -29.77 -33.05
C VAL A 167 -28.80 -30.48 -31.94
N LYS A 168 -28.10 -31.18 -31.04
CA LYS A 168 -28.69 -31.88 -29.89
C LYS A 168 -29.32 -30.92 -28.89
N GLU A 169 -28.66 -29.79 -28.59
CA GLU A 169 -29.19 -28.76 -27.69
C GLU A 169 -30.45 -28.09 -28.25
N CYS A 170 -30.49 -27.87 -29.57
CA CYS A 170 -31.69 -27.48 -30.31
C CYS A 170 -32.75 -28.59 -30.41
N ASN A 171 -32.56 -29.75 -29.77
CA ASN A 171 -33.44 -30.91 -29.83
C ASN A 171 -33.75 -31.37 -31.26
N ASN A 172 -32.73 -31.38 -32.13
CA ASN A 172 -32.83 -31.78 -33.55
C ASN A 172 -33.77 -30.91 -34.39
N ARG A 173 -34.07 -29.69 -33.93
CA ARG A 173 -34.81 -28.67 -34.69
C ARG A 173 -33.89 -28.02 -35.70
N VAL A 174 -33.71 -28.69 -36.83
CA VAL A 174 -32.84 -28.27 -37.93
C VAL A 174 -33.64 -28.13 -39.23
N LEU A 175 -33.38 -27.06 -39.98
CA LEU A 175 -33.98 -26.81 -41.30
C LEU A 175 -32.92 -26.41 -42.31
N LEU A 176 -33.10 -26.82 -43.56
CA LEU A 176 -32.25 -26.43 -44.69
C LEU A 176 -33.02 -25.47 -45.58
N PHE A 177 -32.45 -24.30 -45.83
CA PHE A 177 -33.02 -23.27 -46.69
C PHE A 177 -32.13 -23.01 -47.91
N ASP A 178 -32.77 -23.01 -49.08
CA ASP A 178 -32.18 -22.57 -50.33
C ASP A 178 -32.73 -21.18 -50.68
N ASN A 179 -32.03 -20.15 -50.23
CA ASN A 179 -32.44 -18.76 -50.37
C ASN A 179 -32.36 -18.24 -51.82
N ARG A 180 -31.84 -19.05 -52.76
CA ARG A 180 -31.69 -18.70 -54.18
C ARG A 180 -32.66 -19.45 -55.08
N ASN A 181 -33.41 -20.39 -54.53
CA ASN A 181 -34.30 -21.22 -55.30
C ASN A 181 -35.39 -20.38 -55.97
N ALA A 182 -35.65 -20.61 -57.25
CA ALA A 182 -36.74 -20.00 -57.99
C ALA A 182 -38.00 -20.89 -58.01
N ASP A 183 -37.90 -22.15 -57.58
CA ASP A 183 -39.01 -23.08 -57.50
C ASP A 183 -39.95 -22.74 -56.34
N GLU A 184 -41.15 -22.29 -56.69
CA GLU A 184 -42.19 -21.88 -55.74
C GLU A 184 -42.67 -23.04 -54.85
N GLU A 185 -42.78 -24.26 -55.38
CA GLU A 185 -43.28 -25.40 -54.62
C GLU A 185 -42.32 -25.74 -53.47
N LYS A 186 -41.01 -25.74 -53.77
CA LYS A 186 -39.96 -25.98 -52.78
C LYS A 186 -39.87 -24.85 -51.75
N GLN A 187 -40.02 -23.59 -52.17
CA GLN A 187 -40.09 -22.46 -51.22
C GLN A 187 -41.28 -22.60 -50.26
N VAL A 188 -42.46 -22.93 -50.78
CA VAL A 188 -43.68 -23.16 -49.99
C VAL A 188 -43.47 -24.31 -49.01
N LYS A 189 -42.84 -25.40 -49.45
CA LYS A 189 -42.52 -26.55 -48.58
C LYS A 189 -41.58 -26.17 -47.44
N GLN A 190 -40.48 -25.48 -47.72
CA GLN A 190 -39.52 -25.04 -46.69
C GLN A 190 -40.17 -24.11 -45.66
N LEU A 191 -41.04 -23.20 -46.10
CA LEU A 191 -41.79 -22.32 -45.21
C LEU A 191 -42.80 -23.09 -44.34
N LYS A 192 -43.51 -24.07 -44.90
CA LYS A 192 -44.41 -24.94 -44.13
C LYS A 192 -43.66 -25.72 -43.04
N GLU A 193 -42.52 -26.32 -43.39
CA GLU A 193 -41.68 -27.05 -42.42
C GLU A 193 -41.19 -26.13 -41.29
N LEU A 194 -40.85 -24.87 -41.60
CA LEU A 194 -40.50 -23.88 -40.59
C LEU A 194 -41.67 -23.59 -39.64
N ILE A 195 -42.85 -23.29 -40.19
CA ILE A 195 -44.05 -22.97 -39.43
C ILE A 195 -44.45 -24.14 -38.52
N GLU A 196 -44.46 -25.37 -39.05
CA GLU A 196 -44.73 -26.57 -38.28
C GLU A 196 -43.72 -26.75 -37.13
N MET A 197 -42.44 -26.47 -37.39
CA MET A 197 -41.41 -26.56 -36.35
C MET A 197 -41.60 -25.52 -35.24
N VAL A 198 -42.00 -24.29 -35.59
CA VAL A 198 -42.33 -23.24 -34.62
C VAL A 198 -43.55 -23.63 -33.78
N ASP A 199 -44.59 -24.16 -34.41
CA ASP A 199 -45.83 -24.57 -33.73
C ASP A 199 -45.60 -25.71 -32.72
N HIS A 200 -44.56 -26.51 -32.92
CA HIS A 200 -44.17 -27.66 -32.10
C HIS A 200 -43.00 -27.38 -31.15
N LEU A 201 -42.57 -26.11 -31.00
CA LEU A 201 -41.55 -25.75 -30.02
C LEU A 201 -41.96 -26.15 -28.60
N ARG A 202 -40.95 -26.49 -27.77
CA ARG A 202 -41.15 -26.84 -26.36
C ARG A 202 -41.77 -25.70 -25.55
N SER A 203 -41.63 -24.46 -26.03
CA SER A 203 -42.30 -23.30 -25.47
C SER A 203 -43.82 -23.39 -25.56
N GLN A 204 -44.39 -24.28 -26.40
CA GLN A 204 -45.83 -24.51 -26.57
C GLN A 204 -46.61 -23.20 -26.79
N GLY A 205 -46.10 -22.36 -27.69
CA GLY A 205 -46.67 -21.04 -27.98
C GLY A 205 -46.31 -19.93 -27.00
N ARG A 206 -45.57 -20.23 -25.92
CA ARG A 206 -44.94 -19.17 -25.11
C ARG A 206 -43.88 -18.44 -25.94
N ARG A 207 -43.89 -17.13 -25.82
CA ARG A 207 -42.93 -16.25 -26.48
C ARG A 207 -41.74 -15.98 -25.58
N TYR A 208 -40.60 -15.73 -26.19
CA TYR A 208 -39.48 -15.11 -25.50
C TYR A 208 -39.75 -13.62 -25.33
N THR A 209 -39.86 -13.18 -24.08
CA THR A 209 -40.24 -11.81 -23.72
C THR A 209 -39.09 -11.06 -23.05
N ASP A 210 -39.32 -9.77 -22.78
CA ASP A 210 -38.43 -8.93 -21.99
C ASP A 210 -38.11 -9.53 -20.60
N GLU A 211 -39.05 -10.26 -19.98
CA GLU A 211 -38.79 -10.95 -18.71
C GLU A 211 -37.70 -12.02 -18.84
N ASN A 212 -37.74 -12.81 -19.93
CA ASN A 212 -36.70 -13.81 -20.19
C ASN A 212 -35.35 -13.13 -20.43
N PHE A 213 -35.36 -11.99 -21.15
CA PHE A 213 -34.17 -11.18 -21.35
C PHE A 213 -33.63 -10.65 -20.01
N LYS A 214 -34.47 -10.11 -19.13
CA LYS A 214 -34.05 -9.62 -17.80
C LYS A 214 -33.42 -10.70 -16.92
N ARG A 215 -33.86 -11.96 -17.01
CA ARG A 215 -33.24 -13.08 -16.24
C ARG A 215 -31.76 -13.29 -16.56
N ALA A 216 -31.30 -12.93 -17.75
CA ALA A 216 -29.90 -13.01 -18.15
C ALA A 216 -29.11 -11.71 -17.90
N ALA A 217 -29.68 -10.70 -17.22
CA ALA A 217 -29.02 -9.41 -17.00
C ALA A 217 -27.68 -9.53 -16.29
N LYS A 218 -27.59 -10.35 -15.23
CA LYS A 218 -26.34 -10.58 -14.49
C LYS A 218 -25.25 -11.20 -15.37
N GLU A 219 -25.61 -12.15 -16.23
CA GLU A 219 -24.64 -12.80 -17.13
C GLU A 219 -24.21 -11.88 -18.27
N ARG A 220 -25.11 -11.03 -18.79
CA ARG A 220 -24.75 -9.96 -19.73
C ARG A 220 -23.80 -8.95 -19.13
N GLU A 221 -24.05 -8.52 -17.90
CA GLU A 221 -23.17 -7.60 -17.20
C GLU A 221 -21.80 -8.23 -16.97
N ARG A 222 -21.77 -9.50 -16.55
CA ARG A 222 -20.55 -10.30 -16.43
C ARG A 222 -19.79 -10.37 -17.77
N LEU A 223 -20.48 -10.64 -18.87
CA LEU A 223 -19.89 -10.67 -20.21
C LEU A 223 -19.23 -9.34 -20.60
N LEU A 224 -19.91 -8.21 -20.34
CA LEU A 224 -19.43 -6.87 -20.69
C LEU A 224 -18.24 -6.44 -19.81
N LEU A 225 -18.31 -6.68 -18.50
CA LEU A 225 -17.21 -6.42 -17.58
C LEU A 225 -16.00 -7.31 -17.86
N GLY A 226 -16.24 -8.57 -18.23
CA GLY A 226 -15.18 -9.51 -18.61
C GLY A 226 -14.40 -9.04 -19.84
N ALA A 227 -15.05 -8.36 -20.79
CA ALA A 227 -14.37 -7.74 -21.93
C ALA A 227 -13.49 -6.54 -21.51
N LYS A 228 -13.95 -5.73 -20.55
CA LYS A 228 -13.20 -4.58 -20.01
C LYS A 228 -12.10 -4.98 -19.04
N ARG A 229 -12.12 -6.22 -18.55
CA ARG A 229 -11.20 -6.71 -17.53
C ARG A 229 -9.72 -6.46 -17.83
N PRO A 230 -9.19 -6.73 -19.03
CA PRO A 230 -7.78 -6.50 -19.31
C PRO A 230 -7.36 -5.04 -19.11
N MET A 231 -8.22 -4.08 -19.52
CA MET A 231 -7.95 -2.64 -19.37
C MET A 231 -7.93 -2.22 -17.89
N ILE A 232 -8.94 -2.65 -17.12
CA ILE A 232 -9.04 -2.35 -15.69
C ILE A 232 -7.88 -2.99 -14.92
N GLN A 233 -7.52 -4.22 -15.28
CA GLN A 233 -6.38 -4.93 -14.69
C GLN A 233 -5.07 -4.21 -14.98
N GLU A 234 -4.84 -3.77 -16.21
CA GLU A 234 -3.64 -2.99 -16.58
C GLU A 234 -3.56 -1.69 -15.79
N GLU A 235 -4.61 -0.87 -15.79
CA GLU A 235 -4.68 0.39 -15.03
C GLU A 235 -4.41 0.18 -13.53
N THR A 236 -5.03 -0.85 -12.95
CA THR A 236 -4.85 -1.21 -11.54
C THR A 236 -3.41 -1.63 -11.27
N MET A 237 -2.84 -2.53 -12.09
CA MET A 237 -1.48 -3.04 -11.89
C MET A 237 -0.44 -1.93 -12.06
N SER A 238 -0.62 -1.02 -13.02
CA SER A 238 0.22 0.16 -13.17
C SER A 238 0.16 1.06 -11.93
N SER A 239 -1.04 1.30 -11.40
CA SER A 239 -1.23 2.13 -10.19
C SER A 239 -0.59 1.47 -8.97
N LEU A 240 -0.79 0.17 -8.77
CA LEU A 240 -0.17 -0.58 -7.68
C LEU A 240 1.36 -0.62 -7.79
N SER A 241 1.90 -0.76 -8.99
CA SER A 241 3.35 -0.71 -9.23
C SER A 241 3.96 0.62 -8.78
N LEU A 242 3.31 1.75 -9.11
CA LEU A 242 3.73 3.08 -8.64
C LEU A 242 3.65 3.22 -7.12
N ILE A 243 2.61 2.66 -6.49
CA ILE A 243 2.45 2.67 -5.04
C ILE A 243 3.57 1.86 -4.37
N LEU A 244 3.86 0.66 -4.86
CA LEU A 244 4.94 -0.19 -4.34
C LEU A 244 6.31 0.47 -4.52
N GLN A 245 6.55 1.14 -5.64
CA GLN A 245 7.78 1.92 -5.84
C GLN A 245 7.91 3.06 -4.81
N LYS A 246 6.82 3.82 -4.56
CA LYS A 246 6.82 4.87 -3.54
C LYS A 246 7.04 4.30 -2.14
N LEU A 247 6.42 3.17 -1.82
CA LEU A 247 6.61 2.46 -0.56
C LEU A 247 8.08 2.11 -0.32
N GLN A 248 8.78 1.60 -1.33
CA GLN A 248 10.21 1.29 -1.24
C GLN A 248 11.07 2.54 -0.94
N ILE A 249 10.75 3.68 -1.54
CA ILE A 249 11.46 4.95 -1.29
C ILE A 249 11.22 5.39 0.15
N ILE A 250 9.97 5.36 0.61
CA ILE A 250 9.58 5.77 1.97
C ILE A 250 10.33 4.93 3.03
N GLN A 251 10.46 3.62 2.80
CA GLN A 251 11.19 2.70 3.68
C GLN A 251 12.68 3.06 3.84
N CYS A 252 13.32 3.54 2.76
CA CYS A 252 14.77 3.78 2.72
C CYS A 252 15.19 5.18 3.16
N THR A 253 14.34 6.20 3.02
CA THR A 253 14.83 7.59 2.97
C THR A 253 14.17 8.55 3.95
N ILE A 254 13.03 8.19 4.55
CA ILE A 254 12.23 9.13 5.36
C ILE A 254 12.38 8.85 6.85
N GLU A 255 12.63 9.91 7.63
CA GLU A 255 12.60 9.89 9.09
C GLU A 255 11.29 9.27 9.59
N PRO A 256 11.31 8.45 10.66
CA PRO A 256 10.11 7.75 11.14
C PRO A 256 8.91 8.68 11.34
N GLU A 257 9.15 9.90 11.86
CA GLU A 257 8.10 10.88 12.12
C GLU A 257 7.36 11.36 10.85
N LYS A 258 8.08 11.50 9.73
CA LYS A 258 7.49 11.91 8.45
C LYS A 258 6.96 10.74 7.64
N ARG A 259 7.45 9.53 7.93
CA ARG A 259 7.11 8.29 7.21
C ARG A 259 5.62 7.98 7.25
N ILE A 260 5.01 8.07 8.43
CA ILE A 260 3.59 7.73 8.65
C ILE A 260 2.68 8.55 7.72
N SER A 261 2.86 9.88 7.67
CA SER A 261 2.03 10.75 6.82
C SER A 261 2.06 10.37 5.33
N HIS A 262 3.22 9.92 4.82
CA HIS A 262 3.36 9.49 3.43
C HIS A 262 2.76 8.09 3.21
N LEU A 263 2.84 7.20 4.20
CA LEU A 263 2.20 5.88 4.15
C LEU A 263 0.68 6.00 4.20
N ASP A 264 0.12 6.89 5.02
CA ASP A 264 -1.31 7.17 5.06
C ASP A 264 -1.82 7.68 3.70
N GLU A 265 -1.04 8.53 3.01
CA GLU A 265 -1.37 8.98 1.66
C GLU A 265 -1.39 7.82 0.65
N LEU A 266 -0.46 6.87 0.76
CA LEU A 266 -0.47 5.67 -0.07
C LEU A 266 -1.62 4.73 0.26
N PHE A 267 -1.96 4.59 1.55
CA PHE A 267 -3.06 3.78 2.04
C PHE A 267 -4.39 4.26 1.44
N LEU A 268 -4.68 5.57 1.53
CA LEU A 268 -5.88 6.17 0.96
C LEU A 268 -5.96 5.94 -0.56
N LYS A 269 -4.84 6.06 -1.29
CA LYS A 269 -4.81 5.77 -2.73
C LYS A 269 -5.13 4.31 -3.05
N CYS A 270 -4.68 3.36 -2.22
CA CYS A 270 -5.04 1.96 -2.40
C CYS A 270 -6.51 1.70 -2.10
N GLU A 271 -7.08 2.35 -1.08
CA GLU A 271 -8.52 2.27 -0.78
C GLU A 271 -9.35 2.83 -1.94
N ASP A 272 -8.99 3.99 -2.48
CA ASP A 272 -9.66 4.58 -3.65
C ASP A 272 -9.66 3.63 -4.86
N ILE A 273 -8.53 2.95 -5.11
CA ILE A 273 -8.43 1.94 -6.18
C ILE A 273 -9.36 0.75 -5.87
N LEU A 274 -9.38 0.27 -4.63
CA LEU A 274 -10.22 -0.85 -4.22
C LEU A 274 -11.71 -0.52 -4.38
N ASP A 275 -12.13 0.66 -3.93
CA ASP A 275 -13.50 1.13 -4.01
C ASP A 275 -13.94 1.29 -5.47
N SER A 276 -13.09 1.87 -6.32
CA SER A 276 -13.33 1.94 -7.77
C SER A 276 -13.56 0.54 -8.38
N ILE A 277 -12.75 -0.46 -8.02
CA ILE A 277 -12.93 -1.83 -8.51
C ILE A 277 -14.22 -2.46 -7.97
N ILE A 278 -14.58 -2.21 -6.70
CA ILE A 278 -15.82 -2.71 -6.08
C ILE A 278 -17.04 -2.14 -6.80
N GLU A 279 -17.05 -0.84 -7.07
CA GLU A 279 -18.13 -0.17 -7.81
C GLU A 279 -18.26 -0.71 -9.24
N GLN A 280 -17.13 -0.91 -9.93
CA GLN A 280 -17.11 -1.44 -11.30
C GLN A 280 -17.52 -2.92 -11.39
N ASP A 281 -17.23 -3.74 -10.38
CA ASP A 281 -17.53 -5.17 -10.39
C ASP A 281 -19.03 -5.47 -10.36
N LYS A 282 -19.85 -4.57 -9.81
CA LYS A 282 -21.32 -4.69 -9.72
C LYS A 282 -21.80 -6.06 -9.24
N GLN A 283 -21.08 -6.66 -8.29
CA GLN A 283 -21.37 -7.98 -7.71
C GLN A 283 -21.33 -9.15 -8.72
N THR A 284 -20.60 -8.99 -9.83
CA THR A 284 -20.36 -10.07 -10.79
C THR A 284 -19.28 -11.03 -10.30
N GLY A 285 -18.37 -10.58 -9.44
CA GLY A 285 -17.26 -11.37 -8.91
C GLY A 285 -16.13 -11.59 -9.93
N ILE A 286 -16.12 -10.84 -11.04
CA ILE A 286 -15.06 -10.97 -12.05
C ILE A 286 -13.73 -10.47 -11.51
N PHE A 287 -13.75 -9.39 -10.73
CA PHE A 287 -12.54 -8.73 -10.25
C PHE A 287 -12.08 -9.22 -8.88
N GLU A 288 -12.54 -10.39 -8.41
CA GLU A 288 -12.25 -10.84 -7.06
C GLU A 288 -10.74 -11.03 -6.82
N ASP A 289 -10.02 -11.62 -7.77
CA ASP A 289 -8.56 -11.75 -7.71
C ASP A 289 -7.84 -10.39 -7.68
N LEU A 290 -8.37 -9.41 -8.43
CA LEU A 290 -7.84 -8.06 -8.44
C LEU A 290 -8.06 -7.35 -7.10
N LYS A 291 -9.26 -7.48 -6.52
CA LYS A 291 -9.60 -6.96 -5.18
C LYS A 291 -8.67 -7.55 -4.12
N GLN A 292 -8.42 -8.86 -4.15
CA GLN A 292 -7.50 -9.52 -3.22
C GLN A 292 -6.06 -9.01 -3.40
N THR A 293 -5.64 -8.75 -4.63
CA THR A 293 -4.31 -8.20 -4.90
C THR A 293 -4.15 -6.81 -4.28
N VAL A 294 -5.13 -5.92 -4.47
CA VAL A 294 -5.12 -4.57 -3.86
C VAL A 294 -5.14 -4.67 -2.33
N LYS A 295 -5.98 -5.54 -1.75
CA LYS A 295 -6.02 -5.77 -0.30
C LYS A 295 -4.67 -6.22 0.26
N SER A 296 -3.96 -7.09 -0.44
CA SER A 296 -2.62 -7.52 0.01
C SER A 296 -1.62 -6.36 0.07
N VAL A 297 -1.72 -5.40 -0.87
CA VAL A 297 -0.89 -4.18 -0.84
C VAL A 297 -1.31 -3.27 0.32
N ILE A 298 -2.61 -3.12 0.58
CA ILE A 298 -3.15 -2.36 1.73
C ILE A 298 -2.60 -2.94 3.05
N GLU A 299 -2.65 -4.25 3.23
CA GLU A 299 -2.12 -4.96 4.41
C GLU A 299 -0.61 -4.74 4.58
N THR A 300 0.12 -4.67 3.47
CA THR A 300 1.56 -4.39 3.47
C THR A 300 1.84 -2.96 3.96
N ILE A 301 1.11 -1.96 3.44
CA ILE A 301 1.25 -0.56 3.87
C ILE A 301 0.88 -0.42 5.36
N PHE A 302 -0.22 -1.04 5.78
CA PHE A 302 -0.66 -1.03 7.18
C PHE A 302 0.39 -1.61 8.14
N SER A 303 1.04 -2.71 7.73
CA SER A 303 2.14 -3.32 8.47
C SER A 303 3.34 -2.37 8.61
N GLU A 304 3.67 -1.61 7.56
CA GLU A 304 4.73 -0.60 7.58
C GLU A 304 4.39 0.60 8.48
N ILE A 305 3.13 1.05 8.49
CA ILE A 305 2.65 2.10 9.41
C ILE A 305 2.84 1.63 10.86
N SER A 306 2.37 0.42 11.16
CA SER A 306 2.48 -0.19 12.50
C SER A 306 3.94 -0.39 12.94
N PHE A 307 4.84 -0.67 12.00
CA PHE A 307 6.27 -0.72 12.28
C PHE A 307 6.86 0.67 12.58
N SER A 308 6.50 1.66 11.78
CA SER A 308 6.94 3.05 11.92
C SER A 308 6.52 3.67 13.25
N GLN A 309 5.28 3.40 13.69
CA GLN A 309 4.77 3.83 14.99
C GLN A 309 5.61 3.27 16.15
N ARG A 310 5.92 1.97 16.13
CA ARG A 310 6.78 1.33 17.16
C ARG A 310 8.18 1.94 17.20
N MET A 311 8.75 2.28 16.05
CA MET A 311 10.07 2.94 15.98
C MET A 311 10.06 4.33 16.63
N ILE A 312 8.97 5.10 16.44
CA ILE A 312 8.81 6.41 17.09
C ILE A 312 8.70 6.26 18.61
N GLU A 313 7.90 5.29 19.07
CA GLU A 313 7.75 5.01 20.51
C GLU A 313 9.08 4.65 21.17
N GLU A 314 9.88 3.76 20.56
CA GLU A 314 11.20 3.39 21.08
C GLU A 314 12.19 4.56 21.05
N LYS A 315 12.17 5.38 19.99
CA LYS A 315 12.99 6.59 19.92
C LYS A 315 12.66 7.57 21.04
N GLN A 316 11.38 7.73 21.38
CA GLN A 316 10.96 8.60 22.47
C GLN A 316 11.45 8.08 23.83
N LYS A 317 11.30 6.78 24.11
CA LYS A 317 11.83 6.16 25.34
C LYS A 317 13.33 6.35 25.51
N LEU A 318 14.10 6.26 24.41
CA LEU A 318 15.54 6.49 24.44
C LEU A 318 15.89 7.94 24.76
N LYS A 319 15.18 8.91 24.17
CA LYS A 319 15.35 10.33 24.49
C LYS A 319 15.06 10.61 25.95
N ASP A 320 13.96 10.07 26.48
CA ASP A 320 13.57 10.28 27.88
C ASP A 320 14.66 9.74 28.84
N LYS A 321 15.25 8.58 28.53
CA LYS A 321 16.39 8.02 29.29
C LYS A 321 17.66 8.86 29.17
N GLU A 322 17.94 9.39 27.99
CA GLU A 322 19.11 10.25 27.76
C GLU A 322 19.00 11.56 28.57
N GLU A 323 17.81 12.18 28.59
CA GLU A 323 17.51 13.36 29.40
C GLU A 323 17.63 13.08 30.91
N GLU A 324 17.12 11.94 31.36
CA GLU A 324 17.25 11.49 32.76
C GLU A 324 18.72 11.29 33.15
N MET A 325 19.49 10.59 32.32
CA MET A 325 20.92 10.38 32.55
C MET A 325 21.71 11.69 32.55
N SER A 326 21.40 12.61 31.62
CA SER A 326 22.03 13.93 31.57
C SER A 326 21.76 14.75 32.83
N ARG A 327 20.52 14.67 33.36
CA ARG A 327 20.15 15.31 34.63
C ARG A 327 20.96 14.75 35.81
N LEU A 328 21.02 13.42 35.93
CA LEU A 328 21.77 12.74 36.99
C LEU A 328 23.27 13.07 36.93
N PHE A 329 23.86 13.08 35.73
CA PHE A 329 25.26 13.49 35.56
C PHE A 329 25.50 14.93 35.98
N LYS A 330 24.59 15.85 35.64
CA LYS A 330 24.70 17.26 36.03
C LYS A 330 24.58 17.45 37.54
N GLU A 331 23.68 16.71 38.19
CA GLU A 331 23.56 16.69 39.66
C GLU A 331 24.85 16.18 40.33
N GLN A 332 25.43 15.09 39.82
CA GLN A 332 26.72 14.58 40.32
C GLN A 332 27.85 15.60 40.15
N LEU A 333 27.91 16.29 39.01
CA LEU A 333 28.94 17.29 38.74
C LEU A 333 28.83 18.48 39.70
N ASN A 334 27.60 18.96 39.96
CA ASN A 334 27.35 20.02 40.93
C ASN A 334 27.79 19.61 42.35
N LEU A 335 27.47 18.38 42.77
CA LEU A 335 27.89 17.86 44.09
C LEU A 335 29.43 17.80 44.21
N MET A 336 30.11 17.31 43.18
CA MET A 336 31.58 17.30 43.15
C MET A 336 32.17 18.72 43.19
N GLU A 337 31.58 19.68 42.48
CA GLU A 337 32.02 21.07 42.52
C GLU A 337 31.82 21.70 43.91
N GLU A 338 30.72 21.39 44.60
CA GLU A 338 30.47 21.82 45.97
C GLU A 338 31.46 21.20 46.96
N GLU A 339 31.73 19.89 46.86
CA GLU A 339 32.74 19.22 47.68
C GLU A 339 34.14 19.82 47.47
N TYR A 340 34.52 20.09 46.22
CA TYR A 340 35.81 20.69 45.90
C TYR A 340 35.93 22.12 46.46
N LYS A 341 34.87 22.94 46.34
CA LYS A 341 34.84 24.29 46.96
C LYS A 341 34.95 24.21 48.48
N TYR A 342 34.25 23.26 49.10
CA TYR A 342 34.33 23.05 50.54
C TYR A 342 35.75 22.68 50.98
N GLN A 343 36.42 21.78 50.26
CA GLN A 343 37.83 21.42 50.54
C GLN A 343 38.77 22.62 50.43
N LEU A 344 38.65 23.42 49.37
CA LEU A 344 39.45 24.64 49.21
C LEU A 344 39.27 25.62 50.38
N GLU A 345 38.04 25.78 50.87
CA GLU A 345 37.75 26.65 52.01
C GLU A 345 38.37 26.08 53.30
N GLN A 346 38.31 24.76 53.52
CA GLN A 346 38.96 24.13 54.68
C GLN A 346 40.48 24.30 54.64
N ASP A 347 41.11 24.08 53.48
CA ASP A 347 42.55 24.29 53.29
C ASP A 347 42.95 25.73 53.57
N ARG A 348 42.14 26.70 53.12
CA ARG A 348 42.34 28.13 53.39
C ARG A 348 42.26 28.44 54.88
N ILE A 349 41.23 27.95 55.57
CA ILE A 349 41.08 28.12 57.03
C ILE A 349 42.29 27.53 57.77
N GLU A 350 42.77 26.35 57.35
CA GLU A 350 43.93 25.73 57.98
C GLU A 350 45.23 26.50 57.70
N GLN A 351 45.41 27.05 56.50
CA GLN A 351 46.53 27.94 56.18
C GLN A 351 46.51 29.20 57.04
N ASP A 352 45.37 29.87 57.15
CA ASP A 352 45.21 31.08 57.97
C ASP A 352 45.53 30.77 59.45
N ARG A 353 45.04 29.65 59.97
CA ARG A 353 45.36 29.20 61.35
C ARG A 353 46.85 28.94 61.55
N ARG A 354 47.52 28.29 60.59
CA ARG A 354 48.97 28.06 60.63
C ARG A 354 49.75 29.37 60.59
N GLN A 355 49.27 30.36 59.85
CA GLN A 355 49.89 31.67 59.76
C GLN A 355 49.75 32.44 61.08
N GLN A 356 48.56 32.45 61.67
CA GLN A 356 48.34 33.03 63.01
C GLN A 356 49.24 32.39 64.07
N LEU A 357 49.35 31.06 64.08
CA LEU A 357 50.26 30.34 64.98
C LEU A 357 51.73 30.74 64.79
N LYS A 358 52.17 30.95 63.53
CA LYS A 358 53.52 31.46 63.25
C LYS A 358 53.72 32.87 63.76
N GLU A 359 52.77 33.77 63.51
CA GLU A 359 52.81 35.16 63.98
C GLU A 359 52.82 35.24 65.52
N GLU A 360 52.03 34.42 66.20
CA GLU A 360 52.05 34.28 67.67
C GLU A 360 53.41 33.78 68.15
N GLN A 361 53.96 32.74 67.53
CA GLN A 361 55.29 32.22 67.87
C GLN A 361 56.38 33.27 67.65
N GLU A 362 56.36 34.00 66.53
CA GLU A 362 57.29 35.10 66.27
C GLU A 362 57.16 36.21 67.30
N THR A 363 55.94 36.55 67.71
CA THR A 363 55.68 37.56 68.76
C THR A 363 56.27 37.13 70.10
N ILE A 364 56.06 35.86 70.50
CA ILE A 364 56.63 35.29 71.73
C ILE A 364 58.16 35.25 71.67
N ILE A 365 58.73 34.87 70.52
CA ILE A 365 60.19 34.86 70.33
C ILE A 365 60.74 36.28 70.47
N ARG A 366 60.08 37.27 69.85
CA ARG A 366 60.47 38.67 69.91
C ARG A 366 60.42 39.21 71.34
N SER A 367 59.35 38.94 72.09
CA SER A 367 59.25 39.38 73.49
C SER A 367 60.33 38.75 74.38
N ARG A 368 60.66 37.47 74.17
CA ARG A 368 61.75 36.79 74.89
C ARG A 368 63.13 37.35 74.54
N LEU A 369 63.35 37.71 73.27
CA LEU A 369 64.59 38.37 72.85
C LEU A 369 64.73 39.75 73.50
N GLU A 370 63.66 40.54 73.54
CA GLU A 370 63.64 41.84 74.22
C GLU A 370 63.87 41.69 75.74
N GLU A 371 63.25 40.68 76.38
CA GLU A 371 63.52 40.34 77.77
C GLU A 371 64.98 39.90 78.00
N GLN A 372 65.56 39.11 77.10
CA GLN A 372 66.96 38.73 77.17
C GLN A 372 67.89 39.92 77.01
N GLU A 373 67.63 40.82 76.06
CA GLU A 373 68.44 42.03 75.86
C GLU A 373 68.40 42.94 77.08
N THR A 374 67.21 43.15 77.66
CA THR A 374 67.06 43.95 78.89
C THR A 374 67.76 43.31 80.09
N LEU A 375 67.69 41.98 80.23
CA LEU A 375 68.45 41.25 81.26
C LEU A 375 69.96 41.32 81.04
N GLN A 376 70.44 41.16 79.81
CA GLN A 376 71.87 41.31 79.48
C GLN A 376 72.37 42.72 79.78
N GLN A 377 71.57 43.74 79.48
CA GLN A 377 71.92 45.12 79.80
C GLN A 377 72.04 45.33 81.30
N ARG A 378 71.09 44.79 82.09
CA ARG A 378 71.17 44.80 83.57
C ARG A 378 72.40 44.08 84.10
N ILE A 379 72.76 42.92 83.55
CA ILE A 379 73.96 42.18 83.95
C ILE A 379 75.21 43.04 83.71
N LYS A 380 75.34 43.66 82.54
CA LYS A 380 76.45 44.57 82.23
C LYS A 380 76.54 45.76 83.21
N ASP A 381 75.40 46.32 83.59
CA ASP A 381 75.35 47.43 84.54
C ASP A 381 75.77 46.98 85.95
N ILE A 382 75.35 45.79 86.39
CA ILE A 382 75.78 45.18 87.66
C ILE A 382 77.29 44.88 87.64
N GLU A 383 77.80 44.29 86.56
CA GLU A 383 79.23 43.99 86.39
C GLU A 383 80.07 45.27 86.45
N LYS A 384 79.60 46.37 85.84
CA LYS A 384 80.22 47.70 85.92
C LYS A 384 80.23 48.25 87.34
N GLU A 385 79.11 48.16 88.05
CA GLU A 385 79.04 48.56 89.47
C GLU A 385 79.98 47.74 90.33
N GLU A 386 80.07 46.44 90.10
CA GLU A 386 80.90 45.54 90.88
C GLU A 386 82.40 45.78 90.60
N THR A 387 82.79 45.99 89.34
CA THR A 387 84.15 46.42 88.99
C THR A 387 84.51 47.77 89.60
N ALA A 388 83.58 48.74 89.62
CA ALA A 388 83.79 50.02 90.29
C ALA A 388 84.02 49.85 91.80
N ARG A 389 83.20 49.02 92.48
CA ARG A 389 83.39 48.71 93.91
C ARG A 389 84.69 47.97 94.21
N GLN A 390 85.13 47.08 93.33
CA GLN A 390 86.40 46.38 93.48
C GLN A 390 87.59 47.34 93.34
N LEU A 391 87.55 48.24 92.35
CA LEU A 391 88.57 49.29 92.18
C LEU A 391 88.65 50.21 93.39
N GLU A 392 87.50 50.58 93.97
CA GLU A 392 87.44 51.40 95.19
C GLU A 392 88.05 50.68 96.41
N LYS A 393 87.78 49.38 96.58
CA LYS A 393 88.43 48.55 97.62
C LYS A 393 89.94 48.42 97.43
N ILE A 394 90.40 48.26 96.19
CA ILE A 394 91.84 48.20 95.87
C ILE A 394 92.50 49.54 96.24
N ALA A 395 91.89 50.67 95.89
CA ALA A 395 92.39 51.99 96.24
C ALA A 395 92.51 52.18 97.77
N GLN A 396 91.50 51.75 98.54
CA GLN A 396 91.53 51.79 100.00
C GLN A 396 92.61 50.88 100.62
N LEU A 397 92.86 49.72 100.03
CA LEU A 397 93.93 48.80 100.47
C LEU A 397 95.32 49.36 100.18
N GLU A 398 95.52 49.99 99.02
CA GLU A 398 96.77 50.66 98.67
C GLU A 398 97.08 51.84 99.58
N GLU A 399 96.05 52.56 100.04
CA GLU A 399 96.18 53.65 101.00
C GLU A 399 96.61 53.13 102.38
N LYS A 400 95.97 52.07 102.88
CA LYS A 400 96.37 51.38 104.12
C LYS A 400 97.80 50.83 104.07
N TYR A 401 98.19 50.23 102.95
CA TYR A 401 99.54 49.69 102.78
C TYR A 401 100.61 50.79 102.80
N ARG A 402 100.28 51.99 102.28
CA ARG A 402 101.15 53.18 102.34
C ARG A 402 101.35 53.69 103.77
N GLU A 403 100.30 53.68 104.58
CA GLU A 403 100.36 54.11 105.98
C GLU A 403 101.14 53.14 106.87
N GLU A 404 101.00 51.82 106.67
CA GLU A 404 101.76 50.81 107.43
C GLU A 404 103.25 50.82 107.09
N LYS A 405 103.61 51.07 105.83
CA LYS A 405 105.03 51.18 105.43
C LYS A 405 105.73 52.35 106.11
N LYS A 406 105.05 53.49 106.31
CA LYS A 406 105.59 54.64 107.05
C LYS A 406 105.83 54.37 108.53
N LYS A 407 104.99 53.55 109.18
CA LYS A 407 105.14 53.22 110.61
C LYS A 407 106.29 52.27 110.92
N ASN A 408 106.68 51.41 109.98
CA ASN A 408 107.74 50.41 110.22
C ASN A 408 109.16 50.97 110.10
N GLU A 409 109.38 52.06 109.35
CA GLU A 409 110.71 52.65 109.21
C GLU A 409 111.15 53.45 110.45
N GLU A 410 110.21 54.02 111.23
CA GLU A 410 110.52 54.79 112.44
C GLU A 410 110.82 53.93 113.68
N GLY A 411 110.34 52.68 113.72
CA GLY A 411 110.51 51.79 114.88
C GLY A 411 111.87 51.07 114.96
N PHE A 412 112.59 50.94 113.84
CA PHE A 412 113.83 50.16 113.78
C PHE A 412 115.06 50.95 114.28
N PHE A 413 115.11 52.27 114.02
CA PHE A 413 116.26 53.10 114.40
C PHE A 413 116.39 53.32 115.92
N GLY A 414 115.27 53.32 116.66
CA GLY A 414 115.28 53.56 118.12
C GLY A 414 115.84 52.41 118.96
N LYS A 415 115.79 51.16 118.47
CA LYS A 415 116.19 49.98 119.25
C LYS A 415 117.69 49.65 119.16
N VAL A 416 118.39 50.11 118.12
CA VAL A 416 119.83 49.83 117.96
C VAL A 416 120.68 50.73 118.87
N VAL A 417 120.23 51.95 119.17
CA VAL A 417 120.96 52.93 120.00
C VAL A 417 120.97 52.55 121.49
N GLN A 418 119.94 51.85 122.00
CA GLN A 418 119.90 51.40 123.39
C GLN A 418 120.77 50.16 123.68
N PHE A 419 121.07 49.33 122.68
CA PHE A 419 121.89 48.12 122.90
C PHE A 419 123.39 48.44 123.05
N VAL A 420 123.87 49.51 122.42
CA VAL A 420 125.30 49.91 122.48
C VAL A 420 125.66 50.52 123.84
N SER A 421 124.69 51.07 124.59
CA SER A 421 124.93 51.72 125.89
C SER A 421 124.98 50.77 127.09
N TRP A 422 124.64 49.48 126.94
CA TRP A 422 124.64 48.49 128.03
C TRP A 422 125.92 47.64 128.10
N LEU A 423 126.77 47.65 127.06
CA LEU A 423 127.98 46.82 126.99
C LEU A 423 129.25 47.47 127.56
N PHE A 424 129.17 48.66 128.17
CA PHE A 424 130.34 49.41 128.70
C PHE A 424 130.23 49.84 130.19
N ASN A 425 129.58 49.05 131.06
CA ASN A 425 129.74 49.15 132.52
C ASN A 425 129.70 47.77 133.19
#